data_AF-A0A6P3X105-F1
#
_entry.id   AF-A0A6P3X105-F1
#
_cell.length_a   1.000
_cell.length_b   1.000
_cell.length_c   1.000
_cell.angle_alpha   90.00
_cell.angle_beta   90.00
_cell.angle_gamma   90.00
#
_symmetry.space_group_name_H-M   'P 1'
#
loop_
_entity.id
_entity.type
_entity.pdbx_description
1 polymer ?
#
loop_
_entity_poly.entity_id
_entity_poly.type
_entity_poly.pdbx_seq_one_letter_code
_entity_poly.pdbx_strand_id
1 'polypeptide(L)'
;MSDEIIAESLEKLMENKLVREKKVELEKKLESLRKKHEKEKMRMQAQKGSIDGEKHKSKFYMSNKLVKRLSSKNISFSSEVGLSTLAMAESSECPEVENREGNEGVPRGLPRSQSERFLAVCKAHVQQERELQEKYYDNLFTTVEKVMKNSQSNQLKTLRVLLDRETADVMRKLQATRHGEVKQLAKVHKDKAELDRMKREVAKSTVEKGVNECTRLTKIYDKKRAELERQHEEVRQRLEEERAKVKANLLAEYSSRYSKYESEELPLLPTGGSSMPESLSENTY
;
A
#
# COMPACT_ATOMS: atom_id res chain seq x y z
N MET A 1 1.10 -25.08 32.13
CA MET A 1 0.24 -24.26 31.25
C MET A 1 1.07 -23.94 30.03
N SER A 2 0.80 -24.59 28.90
CA SER A 2 1.50 -24.30 27.65
C SER A 2 0.94 -22.97 27.13
N ASP A 3 1.81 -22.01 26.80
CA ASP A 3 1.40 -20.74 26.18
C ASP A 3 0.45 -21.02 25.01
N GLU A 4 -0.73 -20.41 25.09
CA GLU A 4 -1.74 -20.52 24.04
C GLU A 4 -1.26 -19.72 22.82
N ILE A 5 -1.10 -20.39 21.68
CA ILE A 5 -0.72 -19.73 20.44
C ILE A 5 -1.98 -19.09 19.86
N ILE A 6 -2.00 -17.76 19.82
CA ILE A 6 -3.12 -16.94 19.35
C ILE A 6 -2.67 -16.16 18.12
N ALA A 7 -3.56 -15.96 17.16
CA ALA A 7 -3.29 -15.13 15.98
C ALA A 7 -2.84 -13.71 16.37
N GLU A 8 -1.83 -13.17 15.68
CA GLU A 8 -1.50 -11.76 15.83
C GLU A 8 -2.62 -10.88 15.27
N SER A 9 -3.01 -9.85 16.02
CA SER A 9 -4.07 -8.94 15.61
C SER A 9 -3.64 -8.03 14.46
N LEU A 10 -4.62 -7.46 13.75
CA LEU A 10 -4.34 -6.55 12.64
C LEU A 10 -3.55 -5.31 13.08
N GLU A 11 -3.85 -4.77 14.27
CA GLU A 11 -3.18 -3.62 14.86
C GLU A 11 -1.69 -3.90 15.04
N LYS A 12 -1.36 -5.06 15.61
CA LYS A 12 0.03 -5.50 15.80
C LYS A 12 0.76 -5.71 14.47
N LEU A 13 0.07 -6.25 13.47
CA LEU A 13 0.64 -6.39 12.11
C LEU A 13 0.90 -5.02 11.47
N MET A 14 0.06 -4.01 11.75
CA MET A 14 0.24 -2.64 11.27
C MET A 14 1.42 -1.90 11.93
N GLU A 15 1.82 -2.29 13.13
CA GLU A 15 2.98 -1.76 13.86
C GLU A 15 4.33 -2.30 13.36
N ASN A 16 4.29 -3.32 12.50
CA ASN A 16 5.48 -3.91 11.92
C ASN A 16 6.37 -2.84 11.27
N LYS A 17 7.68 -2.94 11.50
CA LYS A 17 8.68 -1.98 11.01
C LYS A 17 8.53 -1.67 9.52
N LEU A 18 8.36 -2.71 8.69
CA LEU A 18 8.25 -2.55 7.23
C LEU A 18 6.98 -1.78 6.84
N VAL A 19 5.90 -1.98 7.59
CA VAL A 19 4.62 -1.30 7.37
C VAL A 19 4.72 0.17 7.79
N ARG A 20 5.33 0.45 8.95
CA ARG A 20 5.57 1.82 9.42
C ARG A 20 6.48 2.61 8.48
N GLU A 21 7.53 1.99 7.97
CA GLU A 21 8.41 2.61 6.97
C GLU A 21 7.65 3.02 5.72
N LYS A 22 6.70 2.20 5.24
CA LYS A 22 5.85 2.53 4.09
C LYS A 22 4.88 3.68 4.36
N LYS A 23 4.32 3.78 5.56
CA LYS A 23 3.49 4.93 5.98
C LYS A 23 4.28 6.23 5.96
N VAL A 24 5.47 6.23 6.58
CA VAL A 24 6.37 7.40 6.61
C VAL A 24 6.85 7.77 5.21
N GLU A 25 7.10 6.78 4.34
CA GLU A 25 7.47 7.03 2.94
C GLU A 25 6.36 7.77 2.18
N LEU A 26 5.10 7.33 2.34
CA LEU A 26 3.94 8.00 1.75
C LEU A 26 3.80 9.44 2.24
N GLU A 27 3.89 9.68 3.55
CA GLU A 27 3.80 11.02 4.15
C GLU A 27 4.83 11.98 3.54
N LYS A 28 6.10 11.54 3.40
CA LYS A 28 7.16 12.35 2.79
C LYS A 28 6.89 12.67 1.31
N LYS A 29 6.32 11.71 0.56
CA LYS A 29 5.96 11.90 -0.86
C LYS A 29 4.79 12.87 -1.02
N LEU A 30 3.76 12.75 -0.17
CA LEU A 30 2.63 13.68 -0.14
C LEU A 30 3.08 15.09 0.19
N GLU A 31 3.92 15.25 1.22
CA GLU A 31 4.46 16.55 1.59
C GLU A 31 5.28 17.19 0.47
N SER A 32 6.09 16.38 -0.23
CA SER A 32 6.85 16.84 -1.39
C SER A 32 5.93 17.26 -2.55
N LEU A 33 4.83 16.54 -2.78
CA LEU A 33 3.86 16.85 -3.83
C LEU A 33 3.10 18.14 -3.51
N ARG A 34 2.67 18.34 -2.27
CA ARG A 34 2.02 19.58 -1.78
C ARG A 34 2.93 20.79 -1.98
N LYS A 35 4.21 20.69 -1.59
CA LYS A 35 5.20 21.77 -1.81
C LYS A 35 5.41 22.11 -3.28
N LYS A 36 5.36 21.12 -4.18
CA LYS A 36 5.45 21.36 -5.63
C LYS A 36 4.23 22.11 -6.14
N HIS A 37 3.03 21.71 -5.71
CA HIS A 37 1.79 22.37 -6.10
C HIS A 37 1.73 23.82 -5.60
N GLU A 38 2.11 24.08 -4.35
CA GLU A 38 2.11 25.44 -3.80
C GLU A 38 3.05 26.37 -4.59
N LYS A 39 4.24 25.89 -4.96
CA LYS A 39 5.16 26.65 -5.82
C LYS A 39 4.58 26.93 -7.20
N GLU A 40 3.91 25.96 -7.80
CA GLU A 40 3.26 26.12 -9.10
C GLU A 40 2.08 27.10 -9.05
N LYS A 41 1.28 27.02 -7.98
CA LYS A 41 0.18 27.94 -7.69
C LYS A 41 0.68 29.39 -7.58
N MET A 42 1.74 29.63 -6.81
CA MET A 42 2.37 30.95 -6.69
C MET A 42 2.91 31.47 -8.03
N ARG A 43 3.51 30.60 -8.86
CA ARG A 43 3.99 30.95 -10.20
C ARG A 43 2.84 31.41 -11.12
N MET A 44 1.71 30.69 -11.10
CA MET A 44 0.53 31.03 -11.92
C MET A 44 -0.13 32.33 -11.44
N GLN A 45 -0.16 32.59 -10.13
CA GLN A 45 -0.70 33.81 -9.57
C GLN A 45 0.19 35.04 -9.83
N ALA A 46 1.52 34.88 -9.82
CA ALA A 46 2.45 35.94 -10.21
C ALA A 46 2.27 36.37 -11.68
N GLN A 47 1.95 35.43 -12.57
CA GLN A 47 1.62 35.74 -13.97
C GLN A 47 0.29 36.51 -14.13
N LYS A 48 -0.65 36.37 -13.18
CA LYS A 48 -1.90 37.15 -13.14
C LYS A 48 -1.67 38.60 -12.78
N GLY A 49 -0.80 38.86 -11.79
CA GLY A 49 -0.44 40.23 -11.38
C GLY A 49 0.34 41.03 -12.43
N SER A 50 1.05 40.35 -13.35
CA SER A 50 1.83 41.01 -14.42
C SER A 50 0.97 41.49 -15.61
N ILE A 51 -0.22 40.91 -15.82
CA ILE A 51 -1.10 41.26 -16.95
C ILE A 51 -2.08 42.39 -16.60
N ASP A 52 -2.43 42.55 -15.32
CA ASP A 52 -3.40 43.57 -14.87
C ASP A 52 -2.76 44.95 -14.62
N GLY A 53 -1.43 45.03 -14.60
CA GLY A 53 -0.69 46.29 -14.37
C GLY A 53 -0.45 47.15 -15.62
N GLU A 54 -0.79 46.69 -16.82
CA GLU A 54 -0.36 47.31 -18.09
C GLU A 54 -1.41 48.27 -18.71
N LYS A 55 -2.20 48.94 -17.86
CA LYS A 55 -3.09 50.03 -18.26
C LYS A 55 -2.84 51.34 -17.49
N HIS A 56 -1.58 51.67 -17.20
CA HIS A 56 -1.21 53.05 -16.90
C HIS A 56 -0.32 53.63 -18.00
N LYS A 57 -0.98 54.46 -18.81
CA LYS A 57 -0.48 55.42 -19.79
C LYS A 57 0.95 55.91 -19.50
N SER A 58 1.92 55.48 -20.31
CA SER A 58 3.13 56.25 -20.57
C SER A 58 3.13 56.68 -22.03
N LYS A 59 2.37 57.74 -22.31
CA LYS A 59 2.60 58.58 -23.48
C LYS A 59 3.60 59.64 -23.04
N PHE A 60 4.90 59.51 -23.33
CA PHE A 60 5.78 60.66 -23.61
C PHE A 60 7.14 60.17 -24.16
N TYR A 61 7.48 60.76 -25.31
CA TYR A 61 8.82 61.00 -25.84
C TYR A 61 9.65 59.89 -26.51
N MET A 62 9.57 59.95 -27.84
CA MET A 62 10.68 60.34 -28.73
C MET A 62 11.77 59.30 -29.06
N SER A 63 11.86 59.06 -30.37
CA SER A 63 13.10 58.93 -31.14
C SER A 63 14.15 57.93 -30.65
N ASN A 64 14.34 56.86 -31.41
CA ASN A 64 15.55 56.75 -32.21
C ASN A 64 15.36 55.76 -33.37
N LYS A 65 15.56 56.27 -34.59
CA LYS A 65 15.84 55.44 -35.76
C LYS A 65 17.27 54.92 -35.63
N LEU A 66 17.46 53.60 -35.55
CA LEU A 66 18.74 52.97 -35.90
C LEU A 66 18.54 51.59 -36.52
N VAL A 67 18.47 51.65 -37.85
CA VAL A 67 18.96 50.73 -38.88
C VAL A 67 19.57 49.40 -38.39
N LYS A 68 18.93 48.28 -38.75
CA LYS A 68 19.57 46.96 -38.84
C LYS A 68 20.63 46.99 -39.95
N ARG A 69 21.87 47.32 -39.62
CA ARG A 69 23.02 47.07 -40.49
C ARG A 69 23.45 45.63 -40.34
N LEU A 70 23.39 44.91 -41.46
CA LEU A 70 23.98 43.59 -41.65
C LEU A 70 25.48 43.67 -41.33
N SER A 71 25.96 42.76 -40.49
CA SER A 71 27.37 42.38 -40.44
C SER A 71 27.47 40.87 -40.40
N SER A 72 27.85 40.34 -41.56
CA SER A 72 28.28 38.99 -41.86
C SER A 72 29.67 38.71 -41.30
N LYS A 73 29.89 37.51 -40.75
CA LYS A 73 31.09 36.71 -41.07
C LYS A 73 30.90 35.22 -40.76
N ASN A 74 31.09 34.47 -41.81
CA ASN A 74 31.07 33.03 -41.96
C ASN A 74 32.52 32.52 -41.76
N ILE A 75 32.76 31.53 -40.90
CA ILE A 75 33.91 30.62 -41.03
C ILE A 75 33.44 29.20 -40.68
N SER A 76 33.38 28.39 -41.73
CA SER A 76 33.21 26.94 -41.77
C SER A 76 34.41 26.21 -41.15
N PHE A 77 34.20 24.99 -40.64
CA PHE A 77 35.07 23.79 -40.83
C PHE A 77 34.26 22.58 -40.29
N SER A 78 33.66 21.76 -41.16
CA SER A 78 34.20 20.50 -41.75
C SER A 78 34.19 19.34 -40.74
N SER A 79 33.18 18.46 -40.79
CA SER A 79 33.21 17.08 -41.35
C SER A 79 33.25 16.07 -40.18
N GLU A 80 32.31 15.15 -40.00
CA GLU A 80 32.11 13.96 -40.82
C GLU A 80 30.76 13.24 -40.52
N VAL A 81 30.13 12.70 -41.59
CA VAL A 81 29.22 11.52 -41.73
C VAL A 81 28.19 11.16 -40.65
N GLY A 82 26.91 10.86 -40.95
CA GLY A 82 26.22 10.68 -42.23
C GLY A 82 24.78 10.14 -42.05
N LEU A 83 23.99 10.26 -43.14
CA LEU A 83 22.89 9.38 -43.65
C LEU A 83 21.74 9.00 -42.68
N SER A 84 20.44 9.05 -43.00
CA SER A 84 19.64 9.16 -44.25
C SER A 84 18.21 9.56 -43.83
N THR A 85 17.47 10.45 -44.51
CA THR A 85 16.73 10.27 -45.78
C THR A 85 15.59 9.23 -45.70
N LEU A 86 14.33 9.69 -45.64
CA LEU A 86 13.30 9.44 -46.68
C LEU A 86 11.92 10.01 -46.29
N ALA A 87 11.39 10.80 -47.21
CA ALA A 87 10.02 11.29 -47.29
C ALA A 87 9.25 10.51 -48.36
N MET A 88 7.94 10.83 -48.51
CA MET A 88 6.95 10.40 -49.53
C MET A 88 6.25 9.06 -49.24
N ALA A 89 4.99 8.78 -49.56
CA ALA A 89 3.76 9.46 -50.00
C ALA A 89 2.60 8.47 -49.62
N GLU A 90 1.29 8.75 -49.56
CA GLU A 90 0.37 9.23 -50.60
C GLU A 90 -1.01 9.60 -49.98
N SER A 91 -1.71 10.52 -50.67
CA SER A 91 -3.18 10.62 -50.87
C SER A 91 -4.15 10.52 -49.69
N SER A 92 -4.97 11.56 -49.48
CA SER A 92 -6.37 11.55 -49.96
C SER A 92 -7.17 12.73 -49.40
N GLU A 93 -7.51 13.64 -50.31
CA GLU A 93 -8.77 14.41 -50.42
C GLU A 93 -9.30 15.18 -49.19
N CYS A 94 -9.26 16.52 -49.33
CA CYS A 94 -10.25 17.43 -48.77
C CYS A 94 -11.66 17.08 -49.30
N PRO A 95 -12.72 17.48 -48.57
CA PRO A 95 -13.33 18.72 -49.01
C PRO A 95 -13.57 19.70 -47.86
N GLU A 96 -13.31 20.97 -48.15
CA GLU A 96 -14.02 22.07 -47.51
C GLU A 96 -15.52 21.96 -47.82
N VAL A 97 -16.33 22.03 -46.77
CA VAL A 97 -17.75 22.36 -46.89
C VAL A 97 -18.03 23.47 -45.89
N GLU A 98 -17.94 24.71 -46.36
CA GLU A 98 -18.71 25.81 -45.78
C GLU A 98 -20.19 25.51 -46.00
N ASN A 99 -20.96 25.31 -44.92
CA ASN A 99 -22.15 26.10 -44.61
C ASN A 99 -22.94 25.58 -43.39
N ARG A 100 -23.32 26.55 -42.55
CA ARG A 100 -24.48 26.65 -41.64
C ARG A 100 -24.50 25.91 -40.30
N GLU A 101 -24.36 26.74 -39.26
CA GLU A 101 -25.26 26.89 -38.09
C GLU A 101 -25.86 25.62 -37.46
N GLY A 102 -25.39 25.29 -36.25
CA GLY A 102 -26.06 24.32 -35.39
C GLY A 102 -25.25 23.91 -34.15
N ASN A 103 -25.34 24.73 -33.11
CA ASN A 103 -25.30 24.37 -31.69
C ASN A 103 -25.02 22.89 -31.31
N GLU A 104 -23.82 22.57 -30.82
CA GLU A 104 -23.60 22.10 -29.43
C GLU A 104 -22.10 22.03 -29.12
N GLY A 105 -21.73 22.64 -28.00
CA GLY A 105 -20.35 22.85 -27.59
C GLY A 105 -19.70 21.58 -27.05
N VAL A 106 -18.69 21.09 -27.76
CA VAL A 106 -17.58 20.36 -27.14
C VAL A 106 -16.30 21.16 -27.37
N PRO A 107 -15.85 21.99 -26.40
CA PRO A 107 -14.50 22.49 -26.45
C PRO A 107 -13.60 21.46 -25.77
N ARG A 108 -13.18 20.42 -26.48
CA ARG A 108 -11.91 19.75 -26.14
C ARG A 108 -10.78 20.58 -26.76
N GLY A 109 -10.66 21.81 -26.29
CA GLY A 109 -9.65 22.78 -26.70
C GLY A 109 -8.79 23.18 -25.50
N LEU A 110 -7.52 23.47 -25.75
CA LEU A 110 -6.57 24.00 -24.76
C LEU A 110 -7.23 25.07 -23.87
N PRO A 111 -6.93 25.12 -22.56
CA PRO A 111 -7.59 26.03 -21.64
C PRO A 111 -7.40 27.48 -22.14
N ARG A 112 -8.51 28.10 -22.54
CA ARG A 112 -8.55 29.36 -23.28
C ARG A 112 -8.30 30.55 -22.35
N SER A 113 -8.69 30.45 -21.09
CA SER A 113 -8.47 31.48 -20.07
C SER A 113 -7.37 31.10 -19.06
N GLN A 114 -6.74 32.09 -18.44
CA GLN A 114 -5.81 31.86 -17.33
C GLN A 114 -6.48 31.13 -16.15
N SER A 115 -7.78 31.40 -15.93
CA SER A 115 -8.60 30.72 -14.91
C SER A 115 -8.76 29.23 -15.23
N GLU A 116 -9.09 28.87 -16.47
CA GLU A 116 -9.18 27.46 -16.90
C GLU A 116 -7.82 26.76 -16.79
N ARG A 117 -6.72 27.43 -17.14
CA ARG A 117 -5.37 26.88 -16.95
C ARG A 117 -5.07 26.58 -15.47
N PHE A 118 -5.48 27.47 -14.58
CA PHE A 118 -5.31 27.29 -13.14
C PHE A 118 -6.15 26.12 -12.61
N LEU A 119 -7.42 26.05 -12.99
CA LEU A 119 -8.32 24.93 -12.64
C LEU A 119 -7.78 23.59 -13.15
N ALA A 120 -7.24 23.55 -14.37
CA ALA A 120 -6.63 22.34 -14.93
C ALA A 120 -5.43 21.86 -14.09
N VAL A 121 -4.57 22.77 -13.63
CA VAL A 121 -3.44 22.46 -12.73
C VAL A 121 -3.94 21.93 -11.39
N CYS A 122 -4.97 22.53 -10.80
CA CYS A 122 -5.56 22.03 -9.55
C CYS A 122 -6.17 20.63 -9.71
N LYS A 123 -6.96 20.39 -10.76
CA LYS A 123 -7.52 19.07 -11.07
C LYS A 123 -6.42 18.02 -11.26
N ALA A 124 -5.37 18.37 -12.00
CA ALA A 124 -4.22 17.48 -12.21
C ALA A 124 -3.46 17.16 -10.92
N HIS A 125 -3.30 18.14 -10.02
CA HIS A 125 -2.66 17.91 -8.73
C HIS A 125 -3.46 16.96 -7.85
N VAL A 126 -4.78 17.16 -7.74
CA VAL A 126 -5.68 16.28 -6.99
C VAL A 126 -5.64 14.86 -7.56
N GLN A 127 -5.62 14.73 -8.88
CA GLN A 127 -5.50 13.44 -9.56
C GLN A 127 -4.16 12.74 -9.24
N GLN A 128 -3.04 13.48 -9.29
CA GLN A 128 -1.72 12.94 -8.93
C GLN A 128 -1.63 12.50 -7.46
N GLU A 129 -2.25 13.25 -6.55
CA GLU A 129 -2.28 12.91 -5.13
C GLU A 129 -3.09 11.61 -4.92
N ARG A 130 -4.24 11.45 -5.61
CA ARG A 130 -5.04 10.23 -5.58
C ARG A 130 -4.26 9.00 -6.02
N GLU A 131 -3.68 9.06 -7.22
CA GLU A 131 -2.91 7.95 -7.80
C GLU A 131 -1.71 7.57 -6.93
N LEU A 132 -1.05 8.58 -6.33
CA LEU A 132 0.04 8.37 -5.39
C LEU A 132 -0.45 7.63 -4.14
N GLN A 133 -1.55 8.07 -3.54
CA GLN A 133 -2.09 7.42 -2.35
C GLN A 133 -2.58 6.00 -2.65
N GLU A 134 -3.33 5.78 -3.74
CA GLU A 134 -3.79 4.46 -4.19
C GLU A 134 -2.62 3.49 -4.31
N LYS A 135 -1.57 3.89 -5.04
CA LYS A 135 -0.38 3.07 -5.24
C LYS A 135 0.34 2.74 -3.93
N TYR A 136 0.44 3.69 -3.00
CA TYR A 136 1.12 3.44 -1.73
C TYR A 136 0.28 2.59 -0.77
N TYR A 137 -1.05 2.78 -0.72
CA TYR A 137 -1.93 1.93 0.06
C TYR A 137 -1.93 0.49 -0.47
N ASP A 138 -1.97 0.28 -1.78
CA ASP A 138 -1.85 -1.07 -2.35
C ASP A 138 -0.53 -1.74 -1.95
N ASN A 139 0.59 -1.01 -2.00
CA ASN A 139 1.88 -1.51 -1.53
C ASN A 139 1.91 -1.77 -0.01
N LEU A 140 1.26 -0.91 0.78
CA LEU A 140 1.15 -1.04 2.23
C LEU A 140 0.40 -2.32 2.59
N PHE A 141 -0.81 -2.51 2.04
CA PHE A 141 -1.62 -3.71 2.29
C PHE A 141 -0.95 -4.98 1.79
N THR A 142 -0.26 -4.93 0.64
CA THR A 142 0.58 -6.05 0.16
C THR A 142 1.69 -6.39 1.16
N THR A 143 2.28 -5.39 1.80
CA THR A 143 3.33 -5.60 2.83
C THR A 143 2.74 -6.21 4.11
N VAL A 144 1.59 -5.68 4.57
CA VAL A 144 0.86 -6.23 5.73
C VAL A 144 0.48 -7.69 5.48
N GLU A 145 -0.03 -8.01 4.29
CA GLU A 145 -0.40 -9.37 3.92
C GLU A 145 0.80 -10.33 3.98
N LYS A 146 1.98 -9.89 3.51
CA LYS A 146 3.21 -10.68 3.61
C LYS A 146 3.64 -10.92 5.06
N VAL A 147 3.62 -9.88 5.89
CA VAL A 147 3.95 -9.98 7.32
C VAL A 147 2.98 -10.92 8.04
N MET A 148 1.68 -10.77 7.77
CA MET A 148 0.61 -11.63 8.29
C MET A 148 0.83 -13.09 7.91
N LYS A 149 1.00 -13.41 6.62
CA LYS A 149 1.24 -14.79 6.15
C LYS A 149 2.46 -15.41 6.82
N ASN A 150 3.53 -14.64 6.99
CA ASN A 150 4.73 -15.10 7.67
C ASN A 150 4.48 -15.38 9.16
N SER A 151 3.79 -14.48 9.87
CA SER A 151 3.39 -14.69 11.27
C SER A 151 2.52 -15.95 11.42
N GLN A 152 1.46 -16.08 10.62
CA GLN A 152 0.55 -17.22 10.62
C GLN A 152 1.28 -18.56 10.37
N SER A 153 2.18 -18.59 9.38
CA SER A 153 3.03 -19.75 9.11
C SER A 153 3.91 -20.11 10.30
N ASN A 154 4.53 -19.11 10.95
CA ASN A 154 5.41 -19.36 12.10
C ASN A 154 4.62 -19.88 13.31
N GLN A 155 3.41 -19.38 13.54
CA GLN A 155 2.52 -19.86 14.60
C GLN A 155 2.15 -21.34 14.40
N LEU A 156 1.80 -21.74 13.18
CA LEU A 156 1.50 -23.15 12.85
C LEU A 156 2.72 -24.07 13.02
N LYS A 157 3.91 -23.60 12.61
CA LYS A 157 5.17 -24.33 12.83
C LYS A 157 5.45 -24.52 14.31
N THR A 158 5.32 -23.46 15.11
CA THR A 158 5.50 -23.54 16.57
C THR A 158 4.52 -24.52 17.19
N LEU A 159 3.24 -24.48 16.79
CA LEU A 159 2.24 -25.42 17.27
C LEU A 159 2.65 -26.86 16.95
N ARG A 160 3.19 -27.12 15.74
CA ARG A 160 3.64 -28.45 15.34
C ARG A 160 4.82 -28.93 16.20
N VAL A 161 5.81 -28.06 16.40
CA VAL A 161 6.97 -28.34 17.26
C VAL A 161 6.53 -28.69 18.69
N LEU A 162 5.51 -28.01 19.23
CA LEU A 162 4.95 -28.33 20.55
C LEU A 162 4.35 -29.74 20.60
N LEU A 163 3.55 -30.15 19.59
CA LEU A 163 3.02 -31.51 19.51
C LEU A 163 4.13 -32.55 19.48
N ASP A 164 5.13 -32.36 18.61
CA ASP A 164 6.22 -33.31 18.44
C ASP A 164 7.02 -33.45 19.75
N ARG A 165 7.26 -32.33 20.45
CA ARG A 165 7.90 -32.31 21.78
C ARG A 165 7.06 -33.03 22.84
N GLU A 166 5.78 -32.70 22.97
CA GLU A 166 4.88 -33.32 23.96
C GLU A 166 4.77 -34.84 23.72
N THR A 167 4.69 -35.26 22.46
CA THR A 167 4.66 -36.68 22.06
C THR A 167 5.97 -37.39 22.46
N ALA A 168 7.12 -36.78 22.18
CA ALA A 168 8.42 -37.33 22.57
C ALA A 168 8.56 -37.44 24.09
N ASP A 169 8.08 -36.44 24.85
CA ASP A 169 8.13 -36.42 26.30
C ASP A 169 7.25 -37.51 26.92
N VAL A 170 6.04 -37.74 26.38
CA VAL A 170 5.18 -38.86 26.76
C VAL A 170 5.88 -40.19 26.53
N MET A 171 6.44 -40.40 25.33
CA MET A 171 7.10 -41.66 25.00
C MET A 171 8.30 -41.94 25.89
N ARG A 172 9.09 -40.91 26.20
CA ARG A 172 10.21 -41.00 27.13
C ARG A 172 9.75 -41.41 28.53
N LYS A 173 8.66 -40.81 29.03
CA LYS A 173 8.07 -41.15 30.33
C LYS A 173 7.57 -42.59 30.37
N LEU A 174 6.85 -43.03 29.33
CA LEU A 174 6.35 -44.41 29.24
C LEU A 174 7.49 -45.44 29.24
N GLN A 175 8.58 -45.17 28.51
CA GLN A 175 9.76 -46.04 28.51
C GLN A 175 10.45 -46.10 29.88
N ALA A 176 10.56 -44.95 30.57
CA ALA A 176 11.13 -44.91 31.92
C ALA A 176 10.28 -45.71 32.92
N THR A 177 8.95 -45.56 32.87
CA THR A 177 8.00 -46.33 33.69
C THR A 177 8.12 -47.83 33.41
N ARG A 178 8.10 -48.23 32.13
CA ARG A 178 8.28 -49.63 31.71
C ARG A 178 9.58 -50.23 32.27
N HIS A 179 10.69 -49.50 32.17
CA HIS A 179 11.97 -49.96 32.70
C HIS A 179 11.91 -50.15 34.23
N GLY A 180 11.26 -49.22 34.94
CA GLY A 180 11.03 -49.34 36.38
C GLY A 180 10.20 -50.58 36.76
N GLU A 181 9.08 -50.80 36.07
CA GLU A 181 8.19 -51.95 36.28
C GLU A 181 8.92 -53.28 36.02
N VAL A 182 9.65 -53.40 34.90
CA VAL A 182 10.42 -54.62 34.58
C VAL A 182 11.49 -54.89 35.65
N LYS A 183 12.18 -53.86 36.13
CA LYS A 183 13.17 -54.00 37.22
C LYS A 183 12.52 -54.47 38.52
N GLN A 184 11.29 -54.05 38.79
CA GLN A 184 10.55 -54.50 39.97
C GLN A 184 10.05 -55.95 39.82
N LEU A 185 9.52 -56.31 38.65
CA LEU A 185 9.09 -57.70 38.37
C LEU A 185 10.24 -58.69 38.56
N ALA A 186 11.45 -58.34 38.11
CA ALA A 186 12.64 -59.19 38.27
C ALA A 186 13.05 -59.44 39.74
N LYS A 187 12.60 -58.59 40.68
CA LYS A 187 12.84 -58.78 42.12
C LYS A 187 11.78 -59.67 42.78
N VAL A 188 10.55 -59.66 42.26
CA VAL A 188 9.40 -60.32 42.87
C VAL A 188 9.22 -61.75 42.34
N HIS A 189 9.45 -61.97 41.04
CA HIS A 189 9.21 -63.27 40.40
C HIS A 189 10.50 -64.07 40.25
N LYS A 190 10.53 -65.27 40.83
CA LYS A 190 11.64 -66.23 40.71
C LYS A 190 11.45 -67.25 39.57
N ASP A 191 10.20 -67.53 39.18
CA ASP A 191 9.89 -68.34 38.01
C ASP A 191 10.18 -67.55 36.74
N LYS A 192 11.08 -68.08 35.91
CA LYS A 192 11.49 -67.46 34.65
C LYS A 192 10.33 -67.36 33.65
N ALA A 193 9.50 -68.39 33.52
CA ALA A 193 8.40 -68.41 32.56
C ALA A 193 7.34 -67.37 32.92
N GLU A 194 7.00 -67.26 34.21
CA GLU A 194 6.05 -66.27 34.69
C GLU A 194 6.62 -64.85 34.58
N LEU A 195 7.90 -64.63 34.91
CA LEU A 195 8.55 -63.34 34.73
C LEU A 195 8.53 -62.89 33.26
N ASP A 196 8.81 -63.79 32.31
CA ASP A 196 8.80 -63.47 30.89
C ASP A 196 7.38 -63.28 30.33
N ARG A 197 6.36 -63.91 30.93
CA ARG A 197 4.95 -63.61 30.66
C ARG A 197 4.60 -62.19 31.13
N MET A 198 4.93 -61.84 32.36
CA MET A 198 4.66 -60.51 32.93
C MET A 198 5.38 -59.38 32.16
N LYS A 199 6.64 -59.58 31.75
CA LYS A 199 7.36 -58.61 30.90
C LYS A 199 6.67 -58.37 29.56
N ARG A 200 6.10 -59.40 28.94
CA ARG A 200 5.32 -59.28 27.69
C ARG A 200 4.05 -58.49 27.91
N GLU A 201 3.36 -58.71 29.03
CA GLU A 201 2.15 -57.97 29.39
C GLU A 201 2.45 -56.49 29.65
N VAL A 202 3.51 -56.18 30.40
CA VAL A 202 4.00 -54.80 30.59
C VAL A 202 4.34 -54.15 29.25
N ALA A 203 5.01 -54.85 28.33
CA ALA A 203 5.32 -54.34 27.00
C ALA A 203 4.04 -54.03 26.21
N LYS A 204 3.07 -54.94 26.19
CA LYS A 204 1.76 -54.76 25.54
C LYS A 204 1.03 -53.54 26.10
N SER A 205 0.93 -53.43 27.42
CA SER A 205 0.28 -52.29 28.10
C SER A 205 0.99 -50.97 27.81
N THR A 206 2.33 -50.96 27.78
CA THR A 206 3.12 -49.76 27.46
C THR A 206 2.84 -49.25 26.06
N VAL A 207 2.78 -50.17 25.08
CA VAL A 207 2.47 -49.82 23.68
C VAL A 207 1.04 -49.27 23.56
N GLU A 208 0.06 -49.94 24.18
CA GLU A 208 -1.33 -49.49 24.18
C GLU A 208 -1.48 -48.08 24.79
N LYS A 209 -0.86 -47.84 25.95
CA LYS A 209 -0.81 -46.50 26.57
C LYS A 209 -0.17 -45.47 25.63
N GLY A 210 0.92 -45.83 24.95
CA GLY A 210 1.59 -44.96 23.99
C GLY A 210 0.71 -44.58 22.80
N VAL A 211 0.02 -45.57 22.20
CA VAL A 211 -0.89 -45.34 21.08
C VAL A 211 -2.07 -44.46 21.50
N ASN A 212 -2.67 -44.74 22.66
CA ASN A 212 -3.80 -43.98 23.18
C ASN A 212 -3.41 -42.51 23.45
N GLU A 213 -2.24 -42.29 24.04
CA GLU A 213 -1.78 -40.95 24.37
C GLU A 213 -1.37 -40.15 23.12
N CYS A 214 -0.67 -40.78 22.16
CA CYS A 214 -0.42 -40.16 20.85
C CYS A 214 -1.72 -39.74 20.16
N THR A 215 -2.73 -40.61 20.17
CA THR A 215 -4.04 -40.33 19.59
C THR A 215 -4.72 -39.16 20.30
N ARG A 216 -4.65 -39.12 21.63
CA ARG A 216 -5.20 -38.03 22.44
C ARG A 216 -4.52 -36.69 22.15
N LEU A 217 -3.18 -36.66 22.11
CA LEU A 217 -2.41 -35.46 21.81
C LEU A 217 -2.69 -34.95 20.39
N THR A 218 -2.76 -35.86 19.41
CA THR A 218 -3.10 -35.51 18.02
C THR A 218 -4.48 -34.84 17.95
N LYS A 219 -5.51 -35.42 18.59
CA LYS A 219 -6.85 -34.81 18.64
C LYS A 219 -6.87 -33.43 19.27
N ILE A 220 -6.06 -33.19 20.30
CA ILE A 220 -5.95 -31.86 20.94
C ILE A 220 -5.25 -30.88 20.01
N TYR A 221 -4.16 -31.30 19.37
CA TYR A 221 -3.44 -30.49 18.39
C TYR A 221 -4.35 -30.10 17.23
N ASP A 222 -5.11 -31.04 16.67
CA ASP A 222 -6.01 -30.77 15.55
C ASP A 222 -7.07 -29.74 15.92
N LYS A 223 -7.62 -29.80 17.14
CA LYS A 223 -8.54 -28.78 17.66
C LYS A 223 -7.88 -27.41 17.80
N LYS A 224 -6.68 -27.35 18.40
CA LYS A 224 -5.93 -26.10 18.54
C LYS A 224 -5.55 -25.50 17.18
N ARG A 225 -5.18 -26.34 16.23
CA ARG A 225 -4.84 -25.95 14.86
C ARG A 225 -6.07 -25.38 14.16
N ALA A 226 -7.22 -26.06 14.23
CA ALA A 226 -8.46 -25.59 13.62
C ALA A 226 -8.89 -24.23 14.19
N GLU A 227 -8.80 -24.04 15.51
CA GLU A 227 -9.09 -22.75 16.14
C GLU A 227 -8.10 -21.66 15.71
N LEU A 228 -6.81 -21.96 15.66
CA LEU A 228 -5.80 -21.01 15.19
C LEU A 228 -6.01 -20.63 13.72
N GLU A 229 -6.34 -21.59 12.86
CA GLU A 229 -6.67 -21.34 11.45
C GLU A 229 -7.95 -20.50 11.29
N ARG A 230 -8.94 -20.70 12.17
CA ARG A 230 -10.15 -19.87 12.25
C ARG A 230 -9.79 -18.42 12.61
N GLN A 231 -8.95 -18.21 13.62
CA GLN A 231 -8.47 -16.88 13.98
C GLN A 231 -7.65 -16.23 12.85
N HIS A 232 -6.81 -17.01 12.14
CA HIS A 232 -6.08 -16.52 10.98
C HIS A 232 -7.00 -16.02 9.88
N GLU A 233 -8.13 -16.69 9.66
CA GLU A 233 -9.13 -16.29 8.69
C GLU A 233 -9.84 -15.00 9.10
N GLU A 234 -10.20 -14.83 10.38
CA GLU A 234 -10.75 -13.55 10.85
C GLU A 234 -9.81 -12.38 10.61
N VAL A 235 -8.51 -12.57 10.84
CA VAL A 235 -7.50 -11.52 10.60
C VAL A 235 -7.38 -11.21 9.10
N ARG A 236 -7.49 -12.22 8.23
CA ARG A 236 -7.53 -12.02 6.77
C ARG A 236 -8.76 -11.23 6.33
N GLN A 237 -9.93 -11.53 6.89
CA GLN A 237 -11.16 -10.81 6.60
C GLN A 237 -11.07 -9.35 7.05
N ARG A 238 -10.63 -9.10 8.30
CA ARG A 238 -10.42 -7.74 8.80
C ARG A 238 -9.44 -6.94 7.96
N LEU A 239 -8.37 -7.56 7.46
CA LEU A 239 -7.41 -6.90 6.57
C LEU A 239 -8.07 -6.47 5.26
N GLU A 240 -8.91 -7.32 4.67
CA GLU A 240 -9.60 -7.01 3.41
C GLU A 240 -10.70 -5.96 3.61
N GLU A 241 -11.43 -6.02 4.73
CA GLU A 241 -12.40 -5.00 5.13
C GLU A 241 -11.73 -3.62 5.28
N GLU A 242 -10.62 -3.53 6.00
CA GLU A 242 -9.88 -2.28 6.14
C GLU A 242 -9.29 -1.81 4.82
N ARG A 243 -8.85 -2.73 3.95
CA ARG A 243 -8.40 -2.39 2.59
C ARG A 243 -9.53 -1.77 1.76
N ALA A 244 -10.70 -2.40 1.75
CA ALA A 244 -11.87 -1.92 1.02
C ALA A 244 -12.35 -0.57 1.55
N LYS A 245 -12.38 -0.41 2.89
CA LYS A 245 -12.75 0.83 3.56
C LYS A 245 -11.81 1.98 3.23
N VAL A 246 -10.49 1.77 3.30
CA VAL A 246 -9.51 2.80 2.92
C VAL A 246 -9.69 3.19 1.45
N LYS A 247 -9.87 2.21 0.55
CA LYS A 247 -10.10 2.48 -0.87
C LYS A 247 -11.39 3.28 -1.12
N ALA A 248 -12.48 2.93 -0.45
CA ALA A 248 -13.76 3.63 -0.56
C ALA A 248 -13.67 5.07 -0.03
N ASN A 249 -13.03 5.26 1.13
CA ASN A 249 -12.81 6.58 1.72
C ASN A 249 -11.95 7.46 0.80
N LEU A 250 -10.88 6.89 0.24
CA LEU A 250 -10.01 7.58 -0.70
C LEU A 250 -10.79 8.03 -1.93
N LEU A 251 -11.56 7.13 -2.54
CA LEU A 251 -12.38 7.45 -3.70
C LEU A 251 -13.38 8.58 -3.37
N ALA A 252 -14.10 8.49 -2.26
CA ALA A 252 -15.07 9.49 -1.83
C ALA A 252 -14.41 10.87 -1.57
N GLU A 253 -13.28 10.90 -0.87
CA GLU A 253 -12.53 12.13 -0.57
C GLU A 253 -12.06 12.82 -1.86
N TYR A 254 -11.50 12.05 -2.81
CA TYR A 254 -10.99 12.59 -4.05
C TYR A 254 -12.09 12.97 -5.04
N SER A 255 -13.17 12.20 -5.13
CA SER A 255 -14.36 12.59 -5.91
C SER A 255 -14.94 13.91 -5.39
N SER A 256 -15.10 14.05 -4.07
CA SER A 256 -15.57 15.29 -3.44
C SER A 256 -14.64 16.48 -3.73
N ARG A 257 -13.32 16.30 -3.60
CA ARG A 257 -12.34 17.34 -3.95
C ARG A 257 -12.36 17.70 -5.42
N TYR A 258 -12.53 16.73 -6.31
CA TYR A 258 -12.56 16.95 -7.75
C TYR A 258 -13.82 17.73 -8.17
N SER A 259 -14.99 17.38 -7.62
CA SER A 259 -16.25 18.08 -7.89
C SER A 259 -16.19 19.58 -7.56
N LYS A 260 -15.43 19.99 -6.54
CA LYS A 260 -15.22 21.42 -6.22
C LYS A 260 -14.59 22.23 -7.35
N TYR A 261 -13.85 21.57 -8.25
CA TYR A 261 -13.26 22.20 -9.44
C TYR A 261 -14.13 22.06 -10.69
N GLU A 262 -15.23 21.29 -10.62
CA GLU A 262 -16.23 21.17 -11.69
C GLU A 262 -17.35 22.19 -11.53
N SER A 263 -17.74 22.49 -10.29
CA SER A 263 -18.88 23.38 -10.00
C SER A 263 -18.66 24.87 -10.27
N GLU A 264 -17.51 25.30 -10.82
CA GLU A 264 -17.14 26.70 -11.14
C GLU A 264 -17.26 27.75 -10.01
N GLU A 265 -17.80 27.39 -8.84
CA GLU A 265 -17.79 28.21 -7.63
C GLU A 265 -16.41 28.17 -6.98
N LEU A 266 -15.46 28.86 -7.59
CA LEU A 266 -14.38 29.48 -6.82
C LEU A 266 -15.00 30.70 -6.12
N PRO A 267 -15.05 30.75 -4.77
CA PRO A 267 -15.25 32.01 -4.10
C PRO A 267 -14.09 32.91 -4.52
N LEU A 268 -14.38 33.92 -5.34
CA LEU A 268 -13.56 35.11 -5.44
C LEU A 268 -13.64 35.81 -4.09
N LEU A 269 -12.90 35.31 -3.09
CA LEU A 269 -12.77 36.02 -1.83
C LEU A 269 -11.58 36.97 -1.88
N PRO A 270 -11.78 38.20 -1.38
CA PRO A 270 -10.81 39.27 -1.47
C PRO A 270 -9.64 39.00 -0.53
N THR A 271 -8.48 39.51 -0.95
CA THR A 271 -7.29 39.69 -0.15
C THR A 271 -7.63 40.24 1.25
N GLY A 272 -7.23 39.51 2.30
CA GLY A 272 -7.08 40.05 3.65
C GLY A 272 -7.95 39.37 4.71
N GLY A 273 -7.30 38.79 5.72
CA GLY A 273 -7.94 38.45 6.99
C GLY A 273 -7.58 37.06 7.50
N SER A 274 -6.79 37.05 8.56
CA SER A 274 -6.47 35.88 9.38
C SER A 274 -7.72 35.11 9.85
N SER A 275 -7.67 33.78 9.81
CA SER A 275 -7.91 32.91 10.97
C SER A 275 -7.92 31.46 10.53
N MET A 276 -6.92 30.71 10.97
CA MET A 276 -6.98 29.26 11.06
C MET A 276 -8.04 28.92 12.13
N PRO A 277 -8.97 27.98 11.90
CA PRO A 277 -9.59 27.28 13.01
C PRO A 277 -8.63 26.19 13.45
N GLU A 278 -7.91 26.49 14.53
CA GLU A 278 -7.20 25.53 15.36
C GLU A 278 -8.20 24.95 16.36
N SER A 279 -8.61 23.69 16.13
CA SER A 279 -9.23 22.70 17.04
C SER A 279 -10.01 21.71 16.14
N LEU A 280 -9.69 20.42 16.11
CA LEU A 280 -9.96 19.49 17.20
C LEU A 280 -8.80 18.50 17.39
N SER A 281 -8.12 18.66 18.52
CA SER A 281 -7.52 17.55 19.25
C SER A 281 -8.59 16.89 20.12
N GLU A 282 -8.50 15.57 20.22
CA GLU A 282 -8.84 14.71 21.37
C GLU A 282 -9.85 13.59 21.12
N ASN A 283 -9.31 12.39 21.40
CA ASN A 283 -9.97 11.20 21.94
C ASN A 283 -11.07 10.56 21.13
N THR A 284 -10.79 9.35 20.62
CA THR A 284 -11.59 8.15 20.94
C THR A 284 -10.73 6.91 20.61
N TYR A 285 -10.40 6.15 21.67
CA TYR A 285 -9.91 4.77 21.79
C TYR A 285 -9.01 4.15 20.71
#